data_AF-A0A1T5BYT7-F1
#
_entry.id   AF-A0A1T5BYT7-F1
#
_cell.length_a   1.000
_cell.length_b   1.000
_cell.length_c   1.000
_cell.angle_alpha   90.00
_cell.angle_beta   90.00
_cell.angle_gamma   90.00
#
_symmetry.space_group_name_H-M   'P 1'
#
loop_
_entity.id
_entity.type
_entity.pdbx_description
1 polymer ?
#
loop_
_entity_poly.entity_id
_entity_poly.type
_entity_poly.pdbx_seq_one_letter_code
_entity_poly.pdbx_strand_id
1 'polypeptide(L)'
;MKQLILIFLVLSRHLNCFAVIRYVRVGGGGLQTGDSWANASGDLQLMINQSSSLVLDTIYVAEGTYVPSRPADDLNTLDATNRNNAFTFTRNIQVFGGFASSGNPTFIERNPVVYKTTLSGNIGEAGVLSDNVYHVVITVGTAITRDFLVDGFNIIDGFGDVGNGMYVNNVIIFETQGAGWCNLGGSPTIRNTVFTGNVIGLAVIGNTYFTGYGAAFFNDGALSF
;
A
#
# COMPACT_ATOMS: atom_id res chain seq x y z
N MET A 1 -4.72 26.63 62.42
CA MET A 1 -5.01 26.93 61.00
C MET A 1 -4.43 25.79 60.17
N LYS A 2 -5.31 24.95 59.58
CA LYS A 2 -4.93 23.77 58.80
C LYS A 2 -4.65 24.22 57.35
N GLN A 3 -3.42 24.06 56.86
CA GLN A 3 -3.14 24.22 55.44
C GLN A 3 -3.41 22.90 54.72
N LEU A 4 -4.38 22.93 53.80
CA LEU A 4 -4.74 21.83 52.93
C LEU A 4 -3.80 21.88 51.72
N ILE A 5 -2.91 20.91 51.58
CA ILE A 5 -2.09 20.75 50.37
C ILE A 5 -2.90 19.92 49.38
N LEU A 6 -3.35 20.56 48.30
CA LEU A 6 -4.02 19.91 47.18
C LEU A 6 -2.95 19.33 46.23
N ILE A 7 -2.74 18.01 46.27
CA ILE A 7 -1.87 17.31 45.32
C ILE A 7 -2.67 17.08 44.04
N PHE A 8 -2.30 17.76 42.96
CA PHE A 8 -2.81 17.51 41.61
C PHE A 8 -2.13 16.23 41.07
N LEU A 9 -2.88 15.13 41.01
CA LEU A 9 -2.43 13.86 40.44
C LEU A 9 -2.63 13.94 38.93
N VAL A 10 -1.59 14.34 38.19
CA VAL A 10 -1.59 14.29 36.73
C VAL A 10 -1.48 12.81 36.33
N LEU A 11 -2.61 12.22 35.92
CA LEU A 11 -2.63 10.93 35.22
C LEU A 11 -1.96 11.14 33.86
N SER A 12 -0.65 10.92 33.78
CA SER A 12 0.03 10.74 32.50
C SER A 12 -0.54 9.48 31.85
N ARG A 13 -1.40 9.66 30.85
CA ARG A 13 -1.69 8.59 29.90
C ARG A 13 -0.37 8.28 29.19
N HIS A 14 0.34 7.28 29.68
CA HIS A 14 1.40 6.65 28.92
C HIS A 14 0.72 6.05 27.69
N LEU A 15 0.78 6.75 26.55
CA LEU A 15 0.62 6.06 25.27
C LEU A 15 1.77 5.07 25.20
N ASN A 16 1.45 3.80 25.42
CA ASN A 16 2.37 2.72 25.12
C ASN A 16 2.68 2.81 23.62
N CYS A 17 3.85 3.35 23.30
CA CYS A 17 4.31 3.59 21.94
C CYS A 17 5.08 2.33 21.50
N PHE A 18 4.38 1.21 21.38
CA PHE A 18 4.94 -0.01 20.80
C PHE A 18 4.41 -0.17 19.38
N ALA A 19 5.28 -0.63 18.48
CA ALA A 19 4.87 -1.04 17.14
C ALA A 19 3.77 -2.11 17.26
N VAL A 20 2.71 -1.96 16.48
CA VAL A 20 1.66 -2.97 16.39
C VAL A 20 1.80 -3.77 15.09
N ILE A 21 1.31 -5.00 15.14
CA ILE A 21 1.12 -5.84 13.96
C ILE A 21 -0.33 -5.75 13.57
N ARG A 22 -0.59 -5.42 12.30
CA ARG A 22 -1.91 -5.49 11.68
C ARG A 22 -2.02 -6.72 10.80
N TYR A 23 -3.20 -7.33 10.76
CA TYR A 23 -3.42 -8.59 10.07
C TYR A 23 -4.46 -8.41 8.96
N VAL A 24 -4.13 -8.88 7.77
CA VAL A 24 -4.95 -8.74 6.56
C VAL A 24 -5.13 -10.10 5.90
N ARG A 25 -6.37 -10.44 5.54
CA ARG A 25 -6.71 -11.61 4.72
C ARG A 25 -7.82 -11.28 3.74
N VAL A 26 -7.87 -11.96 2.60
CA VAL A 26 -8.99 -11.83 1.66
C VAL A 26 -10.32 -12.11 2.38
N GLY A 27 -11.29 -11.21 2.24
CA GLY A 27 -12.61 -11.29 2.88
C GLY A 27 -12.65 -11.00 4.39
N GLY A 28 -11.50 -10.82 5.03
CA GLY A 28 -11.39 -10.56 6.47
C GLY A 28 -11.75 -11.75 7.36
N GLY A 29 -11.84 -11.49 8.67
CA GLY A 29 -12.30 -12.43 9.68
C GLY A 29 -12.88 -11.71 10.89
N GLY A 30 -13.79 -12.37 11.61
CA GLY A 30 -14.34 -11.86 12.87
C GLY A 30 -14.84 -10.42 12.79
N LEU A 31 -14.36 -9.57 13.70
CA LEU A 31 -14.70 -8.14 13.76
C LEU A 31 -13.95 -7.27 12.74
N GLN A 32 -12.98 -7.83 12.01
CA GLN A 32 -12.17 -7.13 11.00
C GLN A 32 -11.41 -5.90 11.52
N THR A 33 -11.05 -5.89 12.81
CA THR A 33 -10.25 -4.82 13.44
C THR A 33 -8.79 -4.83 12.99
N GLY A 34 -8.31 -5.96 12.45
CA GLY A 34 -6.94 -6.17 12.05
C GLY A 34 -5.96 -6.35 13.21
N ASP A 35 -6.43 -6.57 14.44
CA ASP A 35 -5.58 -6.74 15.64
C ASP A 35 -5.02 -8.15 15.84
N SER A 36 -5.52 -9.11 15.08
CA SER A 36 -5.18 -10.53 15.15
C SER A 36 -5.57 -11.21 13.85
N TRP A 37 -5.06 -12.41 13.62
CA TRP A 37 -5.53 -13.24 12.51
C TRP A 37 -7.02 -13.56 12.62
N ALA A 38 -7.54 -13.86 13.81
CA ALA A 38 -8.98 -14.12 14.01
C ALA A 38 -9.86 -12.93 13.59
N ASN A 39 -9.41 -11.70 13.83
CA ASN A 39 -10.10 -10.46 13.45
C ASN A 39 -9.42 -9.75 12.27
N ALA A 40 -8.77 -10.48 11.36
CA ALA A 40 -8.03 -9.88 10.27
C ALA A 40 -8.92 -8.98 9.39
N SER A 41 -8.38 -7.86 8.94
CA SER A 41 -9.08 -6.95 8.04
C SER A 41 -9.19 -7.54 6.63
N GLY A 42 -10.33 -7.36 5.97
CA GLY A 42 -10.49 -7.58 4.53
C GLY A 42 -9.91 -6.47 3.66
N ASP A 43 -9.45 -5.39 4.28
CA ASP A 43 -9.06 -4.14 3.63
C ASP A 43 -7.61 -3.77 3.98
N LEU A 44 -6.72 -3.96 3.00
CA LEU A 44 -5.30 -3.66 3.13
C LEU A 44 -5.05 -2.14 3.22
N GLN A 45 -5.75 -1.33 2.42
CA GLN A 45 -5.57 0.12 2.42
C GLN A 45 -6.00 0.72 3.76
N LEU A 46 -7.06 0.22 4.38
CA LEU A 46 -7.47 0.64 5.71
C LEU A 46 -6.38 0.35 6.76
N MET A 47 -5.74 -0.83 6.71
CA MET A 47 -4.64 -1.14 7.62
C MET A 47 -3.41 -0.26 7.37
N ILE A 48 -3.10 0.06 6.11
CA ILE A 48 -2.04 1.03 5.75
C ILE A 48 -2.35 2.41 6.33
N ASN A 49 -3.60 2.86 6.24
CA ASN A 49 -4.05 4.16 6.74
C ASN A 49 -3.97 4.25 8.27
N GLN A 50 -4.24 3.16 8.98
CA GLN A 50 -4.22 3.11 10.44
C GLN A 50 -2.82 2.91 11.05
N SER A 51 -1.86 2.42 10.27
CA SER A 51 -0.49 2.18 10.75
C SER A 51 0.29 3.47 11.01
N SER A 52 1.03 3.47 12.12
CA SER A 52 1.89 4.57 12.55
C SER A 52 3.33 4.38 12.07
N SER A 53 3.90 5.42 11.46
CA SER A 53 5.32 5.44 11.13
C SER A 53 6.23 5.86 12.28
N LEU A 54 5.68 6.41 13.37
CA LEU A 54 6.47 6.84 14.53
C LEU A 54 7.12 5.66 15.27
N VAL A 55 6.46 4.50 15.21
CA VAL A 55 6.91 3.25 15.83
C VAL A 55 7.22 2.17 14.80
N LEU A 56 7.07 2.49 13.51
CA LEU A 56 7.29 1.57 12.39
C LEU A 56 6.38 0.33 12.46
N ASP A 57 5.06 0.57 12.46
CA ASP A 57 4.05 -0.50 12.47
C ASP A 57 4.25 -1.49 11.31
N THR A 58 3.83 -2.72 11.56
CA THR A 58 3.97 -3.84 10.62
C THR A 58 2.60 -4.36 10.20
N ILE A 59 2.49 -4.80 8.95
CA ILE A 59 1.29 -5.42 8.39
C ILE A 59 1.65 -6.81 7.86
N TYR A 60 0.96 -7.84 8.35
CA TYR A 60 1.03 -9.20 7.83
C TYR A 60 -0.16 -9.47 6.92
N VAL A 61 0.13 -9.92 5.70
CA VAL A 61 -0.85 -10.12 4.66
C VAL A 61 -0.84 -11.59 4.25
N ALA A 62 -1.98 -12.26 4.44
CA ALA A 62 -2.14 -13.64 4.03
C ALA A 62 -2.08 -13.79 2.50
N GLU A 63 -1.82 -14.99 2.01
CA GLU A 63 -1.94 -15.34 0.60
C GLU A 63 -3.34 -15.00 0.06
N GLY A 64 -3.39 -14.75 -1.24
CA GLY A 64 -4.59 -14.31 -1.93
C GLY A 64 -4.34 -13.08 -2.78
N THR A 65 -5.39 -12.65 -3.47
CA THR A 65 -5.37 -11.48 -4.36
C THR A 65 -6.09 -10.32 -3.71
N TYR A 66 -5.40 -9.18 -3.64
CA TYR A 66 -5.92 -7.93 -3.10
C TYR A 66 -5.96 -6.91 -4.23
N VAL A 67 -7.12 -6.28 -4.37
CA VAL A 67 -7.39 -5.27 -5.40
C VAL A 67 -7.65 -3.94 -4.69
N PRO A 68 -7.03 -2.82 -5.12
CA PRO A 68 -7.25 -1.53 -4.49
C PRO A 68 -8.65 -1.00 -4.80
N SER A 69 -9.27 -0.33 -3.84
CA SER A 69 -10.68 0.10 -3.91
C SER A 69 -10.89 1.57 -3.57
N ARG A 70 -9.81 2.33 -3.43
CA ARG A 70 -9.84 3.76 -3.08
C ARG A 70 -8.90 4.55 -3.98
N PRO A 71 -9.36 5.67 -4.57
CA PRO A 71 -8.50 6.55 -5.35
C PRO A 71 -7.33 7.05 -4.52
N ALA A 72 -6.14 7.15 -5.11
CA ALA A 72 -4.95 7.55 -4.36
C ALA A 72 -5.00 8.98 -3.80
N ASP A 73 -5.80 9.85 -4.41
CA ASP A 73 -6.09 11.22 -4.00
C ASP A 73 -7.27 11.34 -3.01
N ASP A 74 -8.05 10.27 -2.80
CA ASP A 74 -9.12 10.20 -1.79
C ASP A 74 -9.19 8.82 -1.11
N LEU A 75 -8.28 8.59 -0.17
CA LEU A 75 -8.18 7.33 0.60
C LEU A 75 -9.31 7.12 1.62
N ASN A 76 -10.34 7.97 1.66
CA ASN A 76 -11.52 7.79 2.50
C ASN A 76 -12.75 7.32 1.71
N THR A 77 -12.72 7.43 0.39
CA THR A 77 -13.85 7.06 -0.48
C THR A 77 -13.60 5.71 -1.12
N LEU A 78 -14.60 4.82 -1.02
CA LEU A 78 -14.61 3.55 -1.75
C LEU A 78 -15.23 3.77 -3.13
N ASP A 79 -14.48 3.44 -4.17
CA ASP A 79 -14.95 3.46 -5.56
C ASP A 79 -14.26 2.32 -6.32
N ALA A 80 -14.86 1.13 -6.27
CA ALA A 80 -14.23 -0.10 -6.79
C ALA A 80 -13.96 -0.06 -8.31
N THR A 81 -14.57 0.87 -9.05
CA THR A 81 -14.44 0.98 -10.52
C THR A 81 -13.46 2.07 -10.96
N ASN A 82 -12.86 2.80 -10.02
CA ASN A 82 -11.97 3.89 -10.33
C ASN A 82 -10.57 3.41 -10.69
N ARG A 83 -10.10 3.76 -11.90
CA ARG A 83 -8.74 3.42 -12.35
C ARG A 83 -7.63 4.16 -11.58
N ASN A 84 -7.96 5.20 -10.82
CA ASN A 84 -7.03 5.87 -9.90
C ASN A 84 -6.87 5.15 -8.57
N ASN A 85 -7.57 4.02 -8.36
CA ASN A 85 -7.38 3.20 -7.17
C ASN A 85 -5.93 2.69 -7.08
N ALA A 86 -5.35 2.74 -5.90
CA ALA A 86 -4.03 2.15 -5.65
C ALA A 86 -3.88 1.72 -4.19
N PHE A 87 -2.90 0.84 -3.93
CA PHE A 87 -2.35 0.70 -2.59
C PHE A 87 -1.36 1.84 -2.34
N THR A 88 -1.81 2.88 -1.66
CA THR A 88 -1.07 4.13 -1.46
C THR A 88 -0.36 4.15 -0.12
N PHE A 89 0.95 4.35 -0.18
CA PHE A 89 1.84 4.50 0.97
C PHE A 89 2.41 5.92 1.04
N THR A 90 2.24 6.57 2.19
CA THR A 90 2.74 7.94 2.42
C THR A 90 3.61 8.05 3.68
N ARG A 91 3.97 6.91 4.28
CA ARG A 91 4.73 6.83 5.54
C ARG A 91 5.52 5.52 5.65
N ASN A 92 6.57 5.51 6.46
CA ASN A 92 7.38 4.31 6.71
C ASN A 92 6.63 3.30 7.56
N ILE A 93 6.32 2.14 6.98
CA ILE A 93 5.77 0.96 7.63
C ILE A 93 6.38 -0.29 6.99
N GLN A 94 6.20 -1.44 7.62
CA GLN A 94 6.67 -2.71 7.06
C GLN A 94 5.50 -3.58 6.66
N VAL A 95 5.50 -4.06 5.43
CA VAL A 95 4.42 -4.89 4.89
C VAL A 95 5.01 -6.21 4.41
N PHE A 96 4.47 -7.30 4.93
CA PHE A 96 4.93 -8.66 4.65
C PHE A 96 3.78 -9.48 4.08
N GLY A 97 3.90 -9.88 2.81
CA GLY A 97 3.11 -10.96 2.22
C GLY A 97 3.72 -12.32 2.54
N GLY A 98 3.02 -13.42 2.28
CA GLY A 98 3.58 -14.76 2.46
C GLY A 98 3.09 -15.55 3.66
N PHE A 99 1.91 -15.24 4.20
CA PHE A 99 1.31 -16.00 5.30
C PHE A 99 0.19 -16.91 4.79
N ALA A 100 -0.06 -18.04 5.45
CA ALA A 100 -1.17 -18.92 5.09
C ALA A 100 -2.53 -18.19 5.19
N SER A 101 -3.46 -18.52 4.31
CA SER A 101 -4.81 -17.92 4.24
C SER A 101 -5.70 -18.18 5.46
N SER A 102 -5.35 -19.19 6.26
CA SER A 102 -6.13 -19.61 7.43
C SER A 102 -5.24 -19.89 8.66
N GLY A 103 -5.87 -20.03 9.82
CA GLY A 103 -5.17 -20.21 11.09
C GLY A 103 -4.59 -18.90 11.64
N ASN A 104 -3.53 -19.03 12.43
CA ASN A 104 -2.83 -17.93 13.10
C ASN A 104 -1.31 -17.98 12.83
N PRO A 105 -0.86 -17.93 11.56
CA PRO A 105 0.54 -18.13 11.23
C PRO A 105 1.44 -17.05 11.85
N THR A 106 2.52 -17.48 12.45
CA THR A 106 3.59 -16.63 12.98
C THR A 106 4.53 -16.19 11.87
N PHE A 107 5.43 -15.24 12.16
CA PHE A 107 6.44 -14.80 11.19
C PHE A 107 7.41 -15.92 10.79
N ILE A 108 7.68 -16.90 11.65
CA ILE A 108 8.56 -18.04 11.35
C ILE A 108 7.91 -18.96 10.30
N GLU A 109 6.58 -19.07 10.31
CA GLU A 109 5.81 -19.89 9.36
C GLU A 109 5.58 -19.16 8.01
N ARG A 110 5.97 -17.89 7.91
CA ARG A 110 5.88 -17.09 6.69
C ARG A 110 6.76 -17.70 5.59
N ASN A 111 6.16 -17.91 4.43
CA ASN A 111 6.85 -18.41 3.25
C ASN A 111 6.28 -17.79 1.96
N PRO A 112 6.89 -16.70 1.44
CA PRO A 112 6.44 -16.03 0.21
C PRO A 112 6.59 -16.86 -1.07
N VAL A 113 7.34 -17.96 -1.01
CA VAL A 113 7.45 -18.90 -2.15
C VAL A 113 6.20 -19.77 -2.22
N VAL A 114 5.67 -20.21 -1.07
CA VAL A 114 4.51 -21.10 -0.99
C VAL A 114 3.20 -20.31 -0.94
N TYR A 115 3.10 -19.36 -0.01
CA TYR A 115 1.90 -18.57 0.24
C TYR A 115 1.96 -17.30 -0.61
N LYS A 116 1.32 -17.28 -1.78
CA LYS A 116 1.42 -16.15 -2.71
C LYS A 116 0.46 -15.03 -2.34
N THR A 117 1.02 -13.88 -1.96
CA THR A 117 0.27 -12.64 -1.78
C THR A 117 0.40 -11.80 -3.05
N THR A 118 -0.73 -11.46 -3.66
CA THR A 118 -0.79 -10.74 -4.93
C THR A 118 -1.53 -9.42 -4.75
N LEU A 119 -0.90 -8.32 -5.15
CA LEU A 119 -1.55 -7.02 -5.37
C LEU A 119 -1.87 -6.95 -6.86
N SER A 120 -3.15 -6.95 -7.21
CA SER A 120 -3.61 -6.92 -8.61
C SER A 120 -4.30 -5.60 -8.89
N GLY A 121 -3.96 -5.01 -10.04
CA GLY A 121 -4.63 -3.85 -10.60
C GLY A 121 -5.94 -4.14 -11.32
N ASN A 122 -6.34 -5.39 -11.45
CA ASN A 122 -7.57 -5.77 -12.13
C ASN A 122 -8.80 -5.47 -11.26
N ILE A 123 -9.47 -4.36 -11.56
CA ILE A 123 -10.69 -3.89 -10.88
C ILE A 123 -11.97 -4.22 -11.66
N GLY A 124 -11.86 -4.77 -12.87
CA GLY A 124 -12.96 -5.04 -13.77
C GLY A 124 -12.95 -6.46 -14.31
N GLU A 125 -13.03 -6.59 -15.63
CA GLU A 125 -13.12 -7.87 -16.32
C GLU A 125 -11.73 -8.49 -16.52
N ALA A 126 -11.59 -9.77 -16.15
CA ALA A 126 -10.34 -10.50 -16.32
C ALA A 126 -9.85 -10.49 -17.77
N GLY A 127 -8.65 -9.95 -17.98
CA GLY A 127 -8.01 -9.84 -19.31
C GLY A 127 -8.30 -8.54 -20.04
N VAL A 128 -9.16 -7.66 -19.51
CA VAL A 128 -9.46 -6.34 -20.09
C VAL A 128 -8.55 -5.29 -19.46
N LEU A 129 -7.36 -5.10 -20.03
CA LEU A 129 -6.36 -4.18 -19.46
C LEU A 129 -6.87 -2.74 -19.28
N SER A 130 -7.79 -2.28 -20.14
CA SER A 130 -8.27 -0.90 -20.14
C SER A 130 -9.16 -0.53 -18.95
N ASP A 131 -9.63 -1.50 -18.17
CA ASP A 131 -10.35 -1.23 -16.92
C ASP A 131 -9.44 -1.35 -15.68
N ASN A 132 -8.25 -1.95 -15.80
CA ASN A 132 -7.30 -2.05 -14.70
C ASN A 132 -6.83 -0.68 -14.20
N VAL A 133 -6.46 -0.59 -12.93
CA VAL A 133 -5.87 0.63 -12.35
C VAL A 133 -4.61 1.07 -13.08
N TYR A 134 -4.36 2.38 -13.09
CA TYR A 134 -3.15 2.93 -13.67
C TYR A 134 -1.90 2.54 -12.88
N HIS A 135 -2.00 2.51 -11.54
CA HIS A 135 -0.92 2.14 -10.63
C HIS A 135 -1.42 1.15 -9.59
N VAL A 136 -0.81 -0.03 -9.47
CA VAL A 136 -1.19 -0.97 -8.40
C VAL A 136 -0.73 -0.45 -7.05
N VAL A 137 0.49 0.06 -6.98
CA VAL A 137 1.09 0.63 -5.78
C VAL A 137 1.55 2.07 -6.05
N ILE A 138 1.21 2.97 -5.14
CA ILE A 138 1.73 4.34 -5.15
C ILE A 138 2.51 4.56 -3.87
N THR A 139 3.67 5.18 -4.01
CA THR A 139 4.43 5.70 -2.88
C THR A 139 4.75 7.15 -3.16
N VAL A 140 4.29 8.05 -2.30
CA VAL A 140 4.44 9.47 -2.52
C VAL A 140 4.74 10.21 -1.23
N GLY A 141 5.76 11.07 -1.31
CA GLY A 141 6.15 11.99 -0.25
C GLY A 141 7.58 11.75 0.24
N THR A 142 8.18 12.82 0.76
CA THR A 142 9.58 12.88 1.17
C THR A 142 9.86 12.19 2.51
N ALA A 143 8.81 11.74 3.21
CA ALA A 143 8.94 11.01 4.47
C ALA A 143 9.21 9.50 4.27
N ILE A 144 9.21 9.00 3.03
CA ILE A 144 9.47 7.59 2.73
C ILE A 144 10.98 7.34 2.63
N THR A 145 11.53 6.69 3.65
CA THR A 145 12.94 6.30 3.73
C THR A 145 13.10 4.81 3.44
N ARG A 146 14.33 4.31 3.59
CA ARG A 146 14.64 2.86 3.54
C ARG A 146 13.90 2.02 4.58
N ASP A 147 13.31 2.65 5.60
CA ASP A 147 12.55 1.97 6.64
C ASP A 147 11.16 1.51 6.13
N PHE A 148 10.65 2.14 5.08
CA PHE A 148 9.50 1.62 4.35
C PHE A 148 9.91 0.33 3.63
N LEU A 149 9.25 -0.77 3.99
CA LEU A 149 9.58 -2.11 3.51
C LEU A 149 8.35 -2.79 2.93
N VAL A 150 8.50 -3.32 1.72
CA VAL A 150 7.54 -4.24 1.11
C VAL A 150 8.26 -5.55 0.81
N ASP A 151 7.81 -6.64 1.42
CA ASP A 151 8.45 -7.95 1.32
C ASP A 151 7.46 -9.08 0.97
N GLY A 152 7.69 -9.79 -0.13
CA GLY A 152 6.98 -11.03 -0.44
C GLY A 152 5.67 -10.87 -1.22
N PHE A 153 5.62 -9.95 -2.18
CA PHE A 153 4.43 -9.67 -2.99
C PHE A 153 4.62 -10.00 -4.47
N ASN A 154 3.53 -10.32 -5.15
CA ASN A 154 3.44 -10.26 -6.61
C ASN A 154 2.61 -9.03 -6.97
N ILE A 155 3.16 -8.10 -7.75
CA ILE A 155 2.47 -6.89 -8.19
C ILE A 155 2.20 -7.03 -9.67
N ILE A 156 0.91 -7.10 -10.01
CA ILE A 156 0.43 -7.47 -11.35
C ILE A 156 -0.73 -6.59 -11.82
N ASP A 157 -1.01 -6.68 -13.11
CA ASP A 157 -2.19 -6.11 -13.75
C ASP A 157 -2.30 -4.59 -13.68
N GLY A 158 -1.23 -3.85 -13.39
CA GLY A 158 -1.21 -2.40 -13.60
C GLY A 158 -1.25 -2.06 -15.09
N PHE A 159 -2.10 -1.12 -15.49
CA PHE A 159 -2.19 -0.64 -16.87
C PHE A 159 -2.15 0.88 -16.93
N GLY A 160 -0.95 1.45 -17.02
CA GLY A 160 -0.76 2.89 -17.23
C GLY A 160 -1.20 3.28 -18.64
N ASP A 161 -1.88 4.41 -18.81
CA ASP A 161 -2.26 4.96 -20.12
C ASP A 161 -2.16 6.48 -20.07
N VAL A 162 -2.36 7.19 -21.20
CA VAL A 162 -2.31 8.65 -21.21
C VAL A 162 -3.48 9.24 -20.44
N GLY A 163 -3.15 10.08 -19.47
CA GLY A 163 -4.10 10.86 -18.69
C GLY A 163 -3.56 12.25 -18.38
N ASN A 164 -4.27 12.95 -17.49
CA ASN A 164 -3.94 14.33 -17.09
C ASN A 164 -3.11 14.37 -15.80
N GLY A 165 -2.89 13.22 -15.17
CA GLY A 165 -2.32 13.08 -13.84
C GLY A 165 -3.31 13.42 -12.72
N MET A 166 -2.97 12.95 -11.53
CA MET A 166 -3.67 13.27 -10.28
C MET A 166 -2.70 13.86 -9.25
N TYR A 167 -3.21 14.65 -8.31
CA TYR A 167 -2.38 15.19 -7.22
C TYR A 167 -2.54 14.35 -5.96
N VAL A 168 -1.43 13.81 -5.44
CA VAL A 168 -1.39 13.17 -4.13
C VAL A 168 -0.26 13.81 -3.33
N ASN A 169 -0.56 14.33 -2.14
CA ASN A 169 0.40 15.07 -1.30
C ASN A 169 1.13 16.21 -2.06
N ASN A 170 0.40 16.97 -2.89
CA ASN A 170 0.93 18.05 -3.75
C ASN A 170 1.98 17.61 -4.80
N VAL A 171 2.10 16.31 -5.05
CA VAL A 171 2.91 15.75 -6.13
C VAL A 171 1.97 15.27 -7.22
N ILE A 172 2.28 15.62 -8.47
CA ILE A 172 1.54 15.10 -9.63
C ILE A 172 2.01 13.68 -9.94
N ILE A 173 1.06 12.75 -10.03
CA ILE A 173 1.27 11.36 -10.42
C ILE A 173 0.72 11.22 -11.83
N PHE A 174 1.57 10.87 -12.78
CA PHE A 174 1.16 10.58 -14.15
C PHE A 174 0.89 9.09 -14.33
N GLU A 175 -0.23 8.79 -14.97
CA GLU A 175 -0.71 7.44 -15.27
C GLU A 175 0.30 6.65 -16.12
N THR A 176 1.16 7.35 -16.87
CA THR A 176 2.23 6.77 -17.70
C THR A 176 3.53 6.46 -16.95
N GLN A 177 3.54 6.48 -15.62
CA GLN A 177 4.73 6.23 -14.79
C GLN A 177 4.49 5.12 -13.78
N GLY A 178 5.16 3.96 -13.91
CA GLY A 178 5.10 2.94 -12.86
C GLY A 178 3.74 2.25 -12.76
N ALA A 179 3.34 1.49 -13.78
CA ALA A 179 2.04 0.82 -13.78
C ALA A 179 1.90 -0.22 -12.64
N GLY A 180 2.96 -0.99 -12.40
CA GLY A 180 3.04 -1.84 -11.21
C GLY A 180 3.21 -0.99 -9.95
N TRP A 181 4.26 -0.17 -9.90
CA TRP A 181 4.50 0.71 -8.77
C TRP A 181 5.11 2.04 -9.19
N CYS A 182 4.42 3.14 -8.87
CA CYS A 182 4.89 4.51 -9.01
C CYS A 182 5.44 5.02 -7.66
N ASN A 183 6.75 5.24 -7.57
CA ASN A 183 7.42 5.80 -6.40
C ASN A 183 7.93 7.21 -6.70
N LEU A 184 7.36 8.21 -6.03
CA LEU A 184 7.72 9.62 -6.16
C LEU A 184 8.25 10.20 -4.84
N GLY A 185 9.54 10.50 -4.80
CA GLY A 185 10.23 11.11 -3.66
C GLY A 185 10.65 10.15 -2.54
N GLY A 186 10.42 8.85 -2.70
CA GLY A 186 10.70 7.82 -1.67
C GLY A 186 11.94 6.97 -1.93
N SER A 187 12.44 6.30 -0.90
CA SER A 187 13.52 5.28 -1.01
C SER A 187 13.11 3.93 -0.43
N PRO A 188 12.11 3.23 -1.00
CA PRO A 188 11.59 1.98 -0.45
C PRO A 188 12.63 0.86 -0.44
N THR A 189 12.59 0.02 0.60
CA THR A 189 13.23 -1.30 0.57
C THR A 189 12.24 -2.31 -0.01
N ILE A 190 12.60 -2.95 -1.13
CA ILE A 190 11.78 -3.96 -1.79
C ILE A 190 12.50 -5.31 -1.70
N ARG A 191 11.84 -6.34 -1.16
CA ARG A 191 12.41 -7.68 -0.97
C ARG A 191 11.45 -8.78 -1.40
N ASN A 192 11.96 -9.85 -2.01
CA ASN A 192 11.14 -11.02 -2.40
C ASN A 192 9.85 -10.65 -3.18
N THR A 193 9.88 -9.53 -3.91
CA THR A 193 8.72 -8.99 -4.61
C THR A 193 8.93 -9.11 -6.10
N VAL A 194 7.91 -9.58 -6.81
CA VAL A 194 7.92 -9.81 -8.25
C VAL A 194 6.96 -8.83 -8.90
N PHE A 195 7.43 -8.17 -9.96
CA PHE A 195 6.59 -7.36 -10.85
C PHE A 195 6.42 -8.12 -12.16
N THR A 196 5.18 -8.41 -12.54
CA THR A 196 4.90 -9.14 -13.78
C THR A 196 3.55 -8.73 -14.36
N GLY A 197 3.40 -8.77 -15.68
CA GLY A 197 2.13 -8.43 -16.34
C GLY A 197 1.69 -6.96 -16.22
N ASN A 198 2.54 -6.07 -15.69
CA ASN A 198 2.27 -4.63 -15.67
C ASN A 198 2.68 -4.00 -17.00
N VAL A 199 1.83 -3.12 -17.52
CA VAL A 199 1.97 -2.55 -18.87
C VAL A 199 1.74 -1.04 -18.81
N ILE A 200 2.47 -0.29 -19.62
CA ILE A 200 2.11 1.09 -19.94
C ILE A 200 1.72 1.11 -21.42
N GLY A 201 0.47 1.48 -21.68
CA GLY A 201 -0.06 1.71 -23.01
C GLY A 201 0.74 2.79 -23.73
N LEU A 202 1.10 2.49 -24.98
CA LEU A 202 1.63 3.51 -25.88
C LEU A 202 0.44 4.25 -26.49
N ALA A 203 0.32 5.55 -26.22
CA ALA A 203 -0.66 6.37 -26.93
C ALA A 203 0.03 7.18 -28.04
N VAL A 204 -0.67 7.29 -29.16
CA VAL A 204 -0.31 8.20 -30.25
C VAL A 204 -1.47 9.18 -30.41
N ILE A 205 -1.21 10.48 -30.16
CA ILE A 205 -2.19 11.54 -30.41
C ILE A 205 -1.64 12.40 -31.54
N GLY A 206 -2.23 12.27 -32.73
CA GLY A 206 -1.70 12.88 -33.95
C GLY A 206 -0.34 12.29 -34.32
N ASN A 207 0.69 13.15 -34.38
CA ASN A 207 2.07 12.74 -34.66
C ASN A 207 2.94 12.65 -33.39
N THR A 208 2.34 12.78 -32.20
CA THR A 208 3.06 12.73 -30.92
C THR A 208 2.96 11.35 -30.30
N TYR A 209 4.12 10.75 -30.01
CA TYR A 209 4.24 9.51 -29.25
C TYR A 209 4.36 9.84 -27.77
N PHE A 210 3.47 9.28 -26.95
CA PHE A 210 3.62 9.33 -25.50
C PHE A 210 4.42 8.10 -25.06
N THR A 211 5.57 8.33 -24.43
CA THR A 211 6.40 7.27 -23.87
C THR A 211 6.08 7.07 -22.39
N GLY A 212 5.74 5.84 -22.02
CA GLY A 212 5.64 5.43 -20.62
C GLY A 212 7.02 5.18 -19.99
N TYR A 213 7.09 5.30 -18.66
CA TYR A 213 8.31 5.03 -17.90
C TYR A 213 8.07 3.93 -16.86
N GLY A 214 8.88 2.87 -16.94
CA GLY A 214 8.98 1.85 -15.89
C GLY A 214 7.69 1.08 -15.62
N ALA A 215 7.18 0.31 -16.59
CA ALA A 215 5.90 -0.43 -16.43
C ALA A 215 5.86 -1.29 -15.16
N ALA A 216 6.98 -1.92 -14.78
CA ALA A 216 7.09 -2.64 -13.51
C ALA A 216 7.21 -1.69 -12.31
N PHE A 217 8.19 -0.78 -12.35
CA PHE A 217 8.52 0.13 -11.27
C PHE A 217 9.09 1.42 -11.84
N PHE A 218 8.55 2.56 -11.41
CA PHE A 218 9.09 3.89 -11.67
C PHE A 218 9.55 4.52 -10.36
N ASN A 219 10.73 5.13 -10.38
CA ASN A 219 11.31 5.84 -9.26
C ASN A 219 11.94 7.15 -9.77
N ASP A 220 11.47 8.29 -9.28
CA ASP A 220 12.03 9.62 -9.60
C ASP A 220 13.24 10.01 -8.72
N GLY A 221 13.52 9.21 -7.68
CA GLY A 221 14.57 9.45 -6.70
C GLY A 221 14.08 10.22 -5.48
N ALA A 222 14.62 9.92 -4.30
CA ALA A 222 14.36 10.73 -3.12
C ALA A 222 15.10 12.07 -3.23
N LEU A 223 14.39 13.17 -2.98
CA LEU A 223 15.04 14.46 -2.74
C LEU A 223 15.88 14.32 -1.46
N SER A 224 17.21 14.26 -1.61
CA SER A 224 18.12 14.39 -0.50
C SER A 224 17.98 15.81 0.07
N PHE A 225 17.38 15.94 1.25
CA PHE A 225 17.46 17.16 2.07
C PHE A 225 18.62 17.04 3.05
#